data_AF-A0A537FHW0-F1
#
_entry.id   AF-A0A537FHW0-F1
#
_cell.length_a   1.000
_cell.length_b   1.000
_cell.length_c   1.000
_cell.angle_alpha   90.00
_cell.angle_beta   90.00
_cell.angle_gamma   90.00
#
_symmetry.space_group_name_H-M   'P 1'
#
loop_
_entity.id
_entity.type
_entity.pdbx_description
1 polymer ?
#
loop_
_entity_poly.entity_id
_entity_poly.type
_entity_poly.pdbx_seq_one_letter_code
_entity_poly.pdbx_strand_id
1 'polypeptide(L)'
;MQVHIPDPDYTSSERARANFRLAAKIALGFVVLLWLIQLLNGGLDLELQRFGVHPREFAGLPGILLAPLLHGGFPHLITNSLPLLVLGTVMLHLYPNSAIKVIPVIYLGPGIAVWLFAKESTIHV
;
A
#
# COMPACT_ATOMS: atom_id res chain seq x y z
N MET A 1 -25.03 22.11 20.21
CA MET A 1 -23.87 22.11 19.28
C MET A 1 -24.42 22.14 17.87
N GLN A 2 -24.27 23.24 17.13
CA GLN A 2 -24.68 23.30 15.73
C GLN A 2 -23.55 22.72 14.88
N VAL A 3 -23.78 21.54 14.29
CA VAL A 3 -22.81 20.93 13.37
C VAL A 3 -22.84 21.77 12.10
N HIS A 4 -21.72 22.41 11.76
CA HIS A 4 -21.57 23.10 10.49
C HIS A 4 -21.65 22.06 9.37
N ILE A 5 -22.74 22.08 8.61
CA ILE A 5 -22.92 21.20 7.45
C ILE A 5 -22.02 21.78 6.35
N PRO A 6 -21.02 21.03 5.86
CA PRO A 6 -20.19 21.50 4.77
C PRO A 6 -21.05 21.78 3.55
N ASP A 7 -20.72 22.84 2.83
CA ASP A 7 -21.44 23.24 1.63
C ASP A 7 -21.60 22.03 0.66
N PRO A 8 -22.86 21.67 0.30
CA PRO A 8 -23.14 20.51 -0.54
C PRO A 8 -22.48 20.60 -1.92
N ASP A 9 -22.17 21.80 -2.43
CA ASP A 9 -21.47 21.94 -3.72
C ASP A 9 -20.03 21.39 -3.65
N TYR A 10 -19.41 21.40 -2.48
CA TYR A 10 -18.06 20.88 -2.27
C TYR A 10 -18.03 19.39 -1.89
N THR A 11 -19.09 18.87 -1.28
CA THR A 11 -19.16 17.47 -0.81
C THR A 11 -19.96 16.54 -1.72
N SER A 12 -20.89 17.07 -2.52
CA SER A 12 -21.84 16.28 -3.30
C SER A 12 -21.79 16.54 -4.81
N SER A 13 -20.93 17.47 -5.28
CA SER A 13 -20.76 17.73 -6.70
C SER A 13 -20.30 16.50 -7.49
N GLU A 14 -20.71 16.46 -8.76
CA GLU A 14 -20.27 15.47 -9.77
C GLU A 14 -18.76 15.23 -9.72
N ARG A 15 -17.97 16.31 -9.62
CA ARG A 15 -16.50 16.26 -9.57
C ARG A 15 -16.00 15.58 -8.29
N ALA A 16 -16.57 15.92 -7.13
CA ALA A 16 -16.19 15.28 -5.86
C ALA A 16 -16.47 13.77 -5.90
N ARG A 17 -17.66 13.37 -6.40
CA ARG A 17 -18.04 11.95 -6.57
C ARG A 17 -17.11 11.24 -7.55
N ALA A 18 -16.78 11.86 -8.68
CA ALA A 18 -15.87 11.29 -9.67
C ALA A 18 -14.46 11.07 -9.09
N ASN A 19 -13.94 12.06 -8.35
CA ASN A 19 -12.63 11.95 -7.69
C ASN A 19 -12.62 10.85 -6.62
N PHE A 20 -13.68 10.75 -5.81
CA PHE A 20 -13.82 9.68 -4.82
C PHE A 20 -13.84 8.30 -5.49
N ARG A 21 -14.64 8.14 -6.56
CA ARG A 21 -14.70 6.88 -7.33
C ARG A 21 -13.35 6.52 -7.94
N LEU A 22 -12.59 7.51 -8.43
CA LEU A 22 -11.25 7.28 -8.96
C LEU A 22 -10.29 6.82 -7.86
N ALA A 23 -10.25 7.53 -6.73
CA ALA A 23 -9.43 7.16 -5.57
C ALA A 23 -9.75 5.74 -5.07
N ALA A 24 -11.04 5.42 -4.94
CA ALA A 24 -11.50 4.09 -4.52
C ALA A 24 -11.12 2.99 -5.53
N LYS A 25 -11.23 3.26 -6.84
CA LYS A 25 -10.80 2.33 -7.88
C LYS A 25 -9.28 2.09 -7.86
N ILE A 26 -8.49 3.13 -7.65
CA ILE A 26 -7.02 3.00 -7.54
C ILE A 26 -6.66 2.15 -6.31
N ALA A 27 -7.22 2.48 -5.15
CA ALA A 27 -6.97 1.72 -3.92
C ALA A 27 -7.44 0.26 -4.02
N LEU A 28 -8.64 0.03 -4.57
CA LEU A 28 -9.15 -1.31 -4.82
C LEU A 28 -8.28 -2.08 -5.81
N GLY A 29 -7.87 -1.44 -6.91
CA GLY A 29 -6.98 -2.05 -7.90
C GLY A 29 -5.65 -2.48 -7.29
N PHE A 30 -5.09 -1.67 -6.39
CA PHE A 30 -3.88 -2.05 -5.66
C PHE A 30 -4.12 -3.25 -4.73
N VAL A 31 -5.21 -3.26 -3.95
CA VAL A 31 -5.55 -4.41 -3.10
C VAL A 31 -5.77 -5.69 -3.93
N VAL A 32 -6.46 -5.60 -5.07
CA VAL A 32 -6.66 -6.72 -6.00
C VAL A 32 -5.32 -7.23 -6.54
N LEU A 33 -4.39 -6.34 -6.88
CA LEU A 33 -3.04 -6.72 -7.28
C LEU A 33 -2.33 -7.54 -6.19
N LEU A 34 -2.39 -7.11 -4.94
CA LEU A 34 -1.78 -7.83 -3.81
C LEU A 34 -2.39 -9.23 -3.63
N TRP A 35 -3.71 -9.35 -3.75
CA TRP A 35 -4.40 -10.64 -3.73
C TRP A 35 -3.99 -11.54 -4.89
N LEU A 36 -3.88 -11.01 -6.10
CA LEU A 36 -3.41 -11.78 -7.25
C LEU A 36 -2.00 -12.32 -7.01
N ILE A 37 -1.09 -11.48 -6.53
CA ILE A 37 0.30 -11.89 -6.20
C ILE A 37 0.30 -12.99 -5.13
N GLN A 38 -0.46 -12.84 -4.04
CA GLN A 38 -0.49 -13.81 -2.95
C GLN A 38 -1.15 -15.14 -3.37
N LEU A 39 -2.21 -15.10 -4.17
CA LEU A 39 -2.87 -16.29 -4.70
C LEU A 39 -1.96 -17.05 -5.67
N LEU A 40 -1.27 -16.35 -6.58
CA LEU A 40 -0.29 -16.97 -7.47
C LEU A 40 0.89 -17.54 -6.69
N ASN A 41 1.37 -16.82 -5.67
CA ASN A 41 2.47 -17.29 -4.83
C ASN A 41 2.14 -18.62 -4.14
N GLY A 42 0.96 -18.71 -3.52
CA GLY A 42 0.53 -19.91 -2.81
C GLY A 42 -0.02 -21.02 -3.73
N GLY A 43 -0.60 -20.68 -4.88
CA GLY A 43 -1.18 -21.65 -5.81
C GLY A 43 -0.16 -22.30 -6.74
N LEU A 44 0.99 -21.65 -6.95
CA LEU A 44 2.07 -22.14 -7.82
C LEU A 44 3.38 -22.41 -7.04
N ASP A 45 3.34 -22.36 -5.71
CA ASP A 45 4.51 -22.57 -4.83
C ASP A 45 5.73 -21.75 -5.25
N LEU A 46 5.52 -20.46 -5.58
CA LEU A 46 6.57 -19.62 -6.17
C LEU A 46 7.64 -19.16 -5.17
N GLU A 47 7.35 -19.24 -3.87
CA GLU A 47 8.21 -18.77 -2.77
C GLU A 47 8.67 -17.31 -2.95
N LEU A 48 7.76 -16.42 -3.39
CA LEU A 48 8.08 -15.03 -3.72
C LEU A 48 8.64 -14.22 -2.54
N GLN A 49 8.45 -14.69 -1.30
CA GLN A 49 9.00 -14.06 -0.10
C GLN A 49 10.53 -13.89 -0.16
N ARG A 50 11.24 -14.71 -0.95
CA ARG A 50 12.69 -14.55 -1.20
C ARG A 50 13.08 -13.20 -1.80
N PHE A 51 12.12 -12.49 -2.42
CA PHE A 51 12.31 -11.15 -2.99
C PHE A 51 12.00 -10.02 -1.99
N GLY A 52 11.83 -10.34 -0.70
CA GLY A 52 11.73 -9.35 0.37
C GLY A 52 13.01 -8.56 0.61
N VAL A 53 12.99 -7.66 1.60
CA VAL A 53 14.18 -6.87 1.99
C VAL A 53 15.17 -7.78 2.72
N HIS A 54 16.41 -7.85 2.21
CA HIS A 54 17.55 -8.48 2.89
C HIS A 54 18.43 -7.39 3.51
N PRO A 55 18.46 -7.25 4.85
CA PRO A 55 19.14 -6.14 5.51
C PRO A 55 20.64 -6.11 5.25
N ARG A 56 21.16 -4.92 4.92
CA ARG A 56 22.60 -4.64 4.67
C ARG A 56 23.25 -5.46 3.54
N GLU A 57 22.46 -6.12 2.71
CA GLU A 57 22.93 -6.84 1.53
C GLU A 57 22.61 -6.07 0.24
N PHE A 58 23.61 -5.86 -0.62
CA PHE A 58 23.41 -5.15 -1.90
C PHE A 58 22.44 -5.89 -2.83
N ALA A 59 22.51 -7.22 -2.85
CA ALA A 59 21.58 -8.06 -3.62
C ALA A 59 20.13 -7.95 -3.11
N GLY A 60 19.93 -7.47 -1.87
CA GLY A 60 18.64 -7.28 -1.22
C GLY A 60 17.94 -5.96 -1.52
N LEU A 61 18.61 -5.00 -2.18
CA LEU A 61 18.05 -3.69 -2.49
C LEU A 61 16.76 -3.74 -3.33
N PRO A 62 16.60 -4.64 -4.32
CA PRO A 62 15.32 -4.79 -5.02
C PRO A 62 14.14 -5.08 -4.08
N GLY A 63 14.41 -5.71 -2.94
CA GLY A 63 13.43 -5.95 -1.89
C GLY A 63 12.78 -4.70 -1.33
N ILE A 64 13.46 -3.55 -1.35
CA ILE A 64 12.87 -2.26 -0.91
C ILE A 64 11.68 -1.88 -1.79
N LEU A 65 11.76 -2.20 -3.09
CA LEU A 65 10.68 -1.96 -4.04
C LEU A 65 9.64 -3.07 -4.02
N LEU A 66 10.06 -4.33 -3.86
CA LEU A 66 9.20 -5.49 -4.04
C LEU A 66 8.45 -5.89 -2.76
N ALA A 67 9.05 -5.71 -1.58
CA ALA A 67 8.47 -6.17 -0.31
C ALA A 67 7.06 -5.63 -0.05
N PRO A 68 6.70 -4.37 -0.33
CA PRO A 68 5.32 -3.90 -0.16
C PRO A 68 4.27 -4.65 -1.00
N LEU A 69 4.69 -5.40 -2.02
CA LEU A 69 3.82 -6.24 -2.85
C LEU A 69 3.70 -7.69 -2.34
N LEU A 70 4.57 -8.09 -1.42
CA LEU A 70 4.70 -9.44 -0.90
C LEU A 70 4.12 -9.49 0.52
N HIS A 71 3.58 -10.63 0.92
CA HIS A 71 3.02 -10.79 2.27
C HIS A 71 3.48 -12.10 2.89
N GLY A 72 3.73 -12.10 4.20
CA GLY A 72 4.09 -13.29 4.98
C GLY A 72 3.00 -14.37 5.08
N GLY A 73 1.81 -14.13 4.52
CA GLY A 73 0.72 -15.10 4.44
C GLY A 73 -0.65 -14.45 4.28
N PHE A 74 -1.68 -15.26 4.03
CA PHE A 74 -3.07 -14.80 3.87
C PHE A 74 -3.59 -13.99 5.08
N PRO A 75 -3.34 -14.38 6.36
CA PRO A 75 -3.81 -13.58 7.49
C PRO A 75 -3.24 -12.15 7.47
N HIS A 76 -1.97 -12.00 7.07
CA HIS A 76 -1.32 -10.68 6.96
C HIS A 76 -1.95 -9.82 5.85
N LEU A 77 -2.27 -10.42 4.70
CA LEU A 77 -2.93 -9.70 3.60
C LEU A 77 -4.36 -9.29 3.97
N ILE A 78 -5.12 -10.15 4.65
CA ILE A 78 -6.50 -9.88 5.06
C ILE A 78 -6.56 -8.66 5.99
N THR A 79 -5.67 -8.61 6.99
CA THR A 79 -5.65 -7.51 7.97
C THR A 79 -5.20 -6.18 7.38
N ASN A 80 -4.42 -6.20 6.29
CA ASN A 80 -4.01 -4.99 5.57
C ASN A 80 -5.00 -4.53 4.50
N SER A 81 -5.85 -5.42 3.97
CA SER A 81 -6.74 -5.12 2.84
C SER A 81 -7.69 -3.95 3.14
N LEU A 82 -8.36 -3.95 4.30
CA LEU A 82 -9.29 -2.89 4.67
C LEU A 82 -8.58 -1.55 4.96
N PRO A 83 -7.51 -1.50 5.78
CA PRO A 83 -6.71 -0.29 5.94
C PRO A 83 -6.18 0.28 4.63
N LEU A 84 -5.62 -0.54 3.74
CA LEU A 84 -5.11 -0.09 2.44
C LEU A 84 -6.22 0.51 1.58
N LEU A 85 -7.37 -0.14 1.51
CA LEU A 85 -8.51 0.34 0.74
C LEU A 85 -9.00 1.69 1.29
N VAL A 86 -9.23 1.78 2.59
CA VAL A 86 -9.80 2.98 3.23
C VAL A 86 -8.79 4.13 3.22
N LEU A 87 -7.58 3.93 3.75
CA LEU A 87 -6.57 4.97 3.86
C LEU A 87 -6.05 5.41 2.49
N GLY A 88 -5.88 4.47 1.55
CA GLY A 88 -5.53 4.79 0.16
C GLY A 88 -6.58 5.67 -0.51
N THR A 89 -7.86 5.31 -0.38
CA THR A 89 -8.97 6.11 -0.92
C THR A 89 -9.02 7.50 -0.28
N VAL A 90 -8.94 7.57 1.04
CA VAL A 90 -8.99 8.84 1.79
C VAL A 90 -7.82 9.75 1.42
N MET A 91 -6.60 9.22 1.36
CA MET A 91 -5.41 9.99 1.02
C MET A 91 -5.48 10.55 -0.40
N LEU A 92 -5.84 9.71 -1.37
CA LEU A 92 -5.96 10.11 -2.78
C LEU A 92 -7.12 11.09 -3.02
N HIS A 93 -8.20 10.98 -2.25
CA HIS A 93 -9.37 11.84 -2.39
C HIS A 93 -9.21 13.20 -1.68
N LEU A 94 -8.80 13.19 -0.41
CA LEU A 94 -8.73 14.41 0.41
C LEU A 94 -7.43 15.18 0.23
N TYR A 95 -6.32 14.49 -0.08
CA TYR A 95 -4.99 15.10 -0.15
C TYR A 95 -4.21 14.78 -1.44
N PRO A 96 -4.80 14.97 -2.64
CA PRO A 96 -4.19 14.53 -3.90
C PRO A 96 -2.79 15.15 -4.16
N ASN A 97 -2.60 16.42 -3.83
CA ASN A 97 -1.31 17.10 -4.00
C ASN A 97 -0.23 16.56 -3.06
N SER A 98 -0.62 16.20 -1.83
CA SER A 98 0.29 15.62 -0.85
C SER A 98 0.57 14.15 -1.17
N ALA A 99 -0.43 13.41 -1.67
CA ALA A 99 -0.34 11.99 -1.98
C ALA A 99 0.81 11.68 -2.95
N ILE A 100 1.02 12.53 -3.97
CA ILE A 100 2.13 12.38 -4.94
C ILE A 100 3.51 12.40 -4.26
N LYS A 101 3.66 13.17 -3.17
CA LYS A 101 4.91 13.26 -2.40
C LYS A 101 5.00 12.18 -1.32
N VAL A 102 3.89 11.89 -0.66
CA VAL A 102 3.83 10.99 0.50
C VAL A 102 3.92 9.53 0.06
N ILE A 103 3.26 9.13 -1.02
CA ILE A 103 3.24 7.73 -1.49
C ILE A 103 4.66 7.16 -1.68
N PRO A 104 5.58 7.81 -2.43
CA PRO A 104 6.94 7.29 -2.57
C PRO A 104 7.67 7.15 -1.23
N VAL A 105 7.46 8.09 -0.31
CA VAL A 105 8.10 8.09 1.00
C VAL A 105 7.58 6.95 1.88
N ILE A 106 6.26 6.75 1.96
CA ILE A 106 5.69 5.66 2.77
C ILE A 106 5.89 4.29 2.11
N TYR A 107 6.07 4.25 0.80
CA TYR A 107 6.32 3.01 0.06
C TYR A 107 7.77 2.54 0.23
N LEU A 108 8.75 3.44 0.03
CA LEU A 108 10.17 3.08 0.06
C LEU A 108 10.82 3.28 1.44
N GLY A 109 10.37 4.28 2.19
CA GLY A 109 10.98 4.68 3.47
C GLY A 109 11.07 3.54 4.49
N PRO A 110 10.00 2.79 4.76
CA PRO A 110 10.06 1.62 5.64
C PRO A 110 11.05 0.56 5.16
N GLY A 111 11.08 0.28 3.84
CA GLY A 111 12.02 -0.68 3.27
C GLY A 111 13.49 -0.25 3.42
N ILE A 112 13.78 1.03 3.23
CA ILE A 112 15.11 1.62 3.47
C ILE A 112 15.48 1.49 4.96
N ALA A 113 14.55 1.81 5.86
CA ALA A 113 14.79 1.70 7.30
C ALA A 113 15.04 0.24 7.72
N VAL A 114 14.25 -0.71 7.22
CA VAL A 114 14.47 -2.15 7.44
C VAL A 114 15.83 -2.56 6.89
N TRP A 115 16.20 -2.13 5.67
CA TRP A 115 17.48 -2.47 5.08
C TRP A 115 18.68 -1.98 5.91
N LEU A 116 18.56 -0.78 6.52
CA LEU A 116 19.62 -0.18 7.34
C LEU A 116 19.72 -0.80 8.75
N PHE A 117 18.58 -1.08 9.39
CA PHE A 117 18.52 -1.29 10.84
C PHE A 117 18.08 -2.70 11.27
N ALA A 118 17.48 -3.50 10.37
CA ALA A 118 17.05 -4.84 10.74
C ALA A 118 18.23 -5.81 10.92
N LYS A 119 17.93 -6.96 11.54
CA LYS A 119 18.91 -8.02 11.79
C LYS A 119 19.43 -8.58 10.46
N GLU A 120 20.72 -8.89 10.38
CA GLU A 120 21.29 -9.58 9.23
C GLU A 120 20.76 -11.02 9.12
N SER A 121 20.82 -11.58 7.90
CA SER A 121 20.38 -12.95 7.59
C SER A 121 18.89 -13.21 7.87
N THR A 122 18.05 -12.17 7.80
CA THR A 122 16.59 -12.26 7.81
C THR A 122 16.01 -11.68 6.52
N ILE A 123 14.78 -12.09 6.19
CA ILE A 123 14.04 -11.57 5.03
C ILE A 123 12.75 -10.94 5.56
N HIS A 124 12.47 -9.72 5.14
CA HIS A 124 11.29 -8.97 5.56
C HIS A 124 10.36 -8.71 4.38
N VAL A 125 9.09 -9.08 4.56
CA VAL A 125 7.95 -8.81 3.68
C VAL A 125 6.77 -8.30 4.49
#